data_AF-A0A8J4QRK2-F1
#
_entry.id   AF-A0A8J4QRK2-F1
#
_cell.length_a   1.000
_cell.length_b   1.000
_cell.length_c   1.000
_cell.angle_alpha   90.00
_cell.angle_beta   90.00
_cell.angle_gamma   90.00
#
_symmetry.space_group_name_H-M   'P 1'
#
loop_
_entity.id
_entity.type
_entity.pdbx_description
1 polymer ?
#
loop_
_entity_poly.entity_id
_entity_poly.type
_entity_poly.pdbx_seq_one_letter_code
_entity_poly.pdbx_strand_id
1 'polypeptide(L)'
;SGLSNLGKEFKTCRPLSQSSELKNYLESVYYTAAQYNHPPDYPVTIVCGGIDGAPSDASILEKIFAGLVAYRGIRSCYVNEPRNISETTVGWRWQVNDAFIYSLSLVITLMTKRG
;
A
#
# COMPACT_ATOMS: atom_id res chain seq x y z
N SER A 1 -17.02 -13.02 -7.10
CA SER A 1 -17.22 -11.56 -7.17
C SER A 1 -15.85 -10.88 -7.25
N GLY A 2 -15.77 -9.65 -7.78
CA GLY A 2 -14.50 -8.91 -7.88
C GLY A 2 -13.78 -8.74 -6.53
N LEU A 3 -14.54 -8.55 -5.43
CA LEU A 3 -13.99 -8.48 -4.07
C LEU A 3 -13.28 -9.75 -3.63
N SER A 4 -13.82 -10.93 -3.94
CA SER A 4 -13.19 -12.21 -3.57
C SER A 4 -11.89 -12.41 -4.33
N ASN A 5 -11.84 -11.99 -5.60
CA ASN A 5 -10.60 -12.04 -6.39
C ASN A 5 -9.54 -11.10 -5.81
N LEU A 6 -9.92 -9.87 -5.44
CA LEU A 6 -9.02 -8.94 -4.73
C LEU A 6 -8.53 -9.51 -3.39
N GLY A 7 -9.42 -10.18 -2.65
CA GLY A 7 -9.06 -10.82 -1.38
C GLY A 7 -7.96 -11.89 -1.54
N LYS A 8 -8.05 -12.69 -2.61
CA LYS A 8 -7.06 -13.71 -2.94
C LYS A 8 -5.75 -13.11 -3.42
N GLU A 9 -5.83 -12.15 -4.33
CA GLU A 9 -4.69 -11.43 -4.92
C GLU A 9 -3.82 -10.80 -3.81
N PHE A 10 -4.46 -10.08 -2.89
CA PHE A 10 -3.77 -9.35 -1.82
C PHE A 10 -3.57 -10.16 -0.55
N LYS A 11 -3.90 -11.46 -0.55
CA LYS A 11 -3.84 -12.37 0.61
C LYS A 11 -4.38 -11.69 1.88
N THR A 12 -5.65 -11.29 1.85
CA THR A 12 -6.28 -10.59 2.97
C THR A 12 -6.51 -11.55 4.13
N CYS A 13 -6.38 -11.09 5.37
CA CYS A 13 -6.54 -11.96 6.55
C CYS A 13 -8.00 -12.41 6.73
N ARG A 14 -8.95 -11.60 6.26
CA ARG A 14 -10.38 -11.85 6.25
C ARG A 14 -10.97 -11.43 4.90
N PRO A 15 -12.11 -12.00 4.48
CA PRO A 15 -12.81 -11.53 3.28
C PRO A 15 -13.06 -10.03 3.33
N LEU A 16 -12.80 -9.33 2.23
CA LEU A 16 -13.10 -7.91 2.10
C LEU A 16 -14.62 -7.71 2.15
N SER A 17 -15.08 -6.71 2.90
CA SER A 17 -16.48 -6.29 2.88
C SER A 17 -16.74 -5.25 1.79
N GLN A 18 -15.72 -4.45 1.47
CA GLN A 18 -15.76 -3.37 0.48
C GLN A 18 -14.37 -3.15 -0.14
N SER A 19 -14.31 -2.72 -1.40
CA SER A 19 -13.03 -2.47 -2.09
C SER A 19 -12.24 -1.33 -1.45
N SER A 20 -12.91 -0.39 -0.79
CA SER A 20 -12.27 0.73 -0.08
C SER A 20 -11.41 0.28 1.09
N GLU A 21 -11.65 -0.90 1.68
CA GLU A 21 -10.81 -1.45 2.74
C GLU A 21 -9.39 -1.73 2.24
N LEU A 22 -9.28 -2.40 1.09
CA LEU A 22 -8.02 -2.65 0.41
C LEU A 22 -7.37 -1.33 -0.05
N LYS A 23 -8.16 -0.44 -0.68
CA LYS A 23 -7.66 0.85 -1.16
C LYS A 23 -7.04 1.67 -0.02
N ASN A 24 -7.77 1.88 1.07
CA ASN A 24 -7.31 2.67 2.20
C ASN A 24 -6.07 2.07 2.88
N TYR A 25 -5.99 0.74 2.92
CA TYR A 25 -4.80 0.05 3.42
C TYR A 25 -3.58 0.32 2.54
N LEU A 26 -3.72 0.19 1.21
CA LEU A 26 -2.63 0.43 0.26
C LEU A 26 -2.18 1.89 0.30
N GLU A 27 -3.12 2.84 0.33
CA GLU A 27 -2.82 4.27 0.50
C GLU A 27 -2.01 4.53 1.78
N SER A 28 -2.42 3.96 2.91
CA SER A 28 -1.67 4.07 4.17
C SER A 28 -0.25 3.51 4.05
N VAL A 29 -0.04 2.41 3.32
CA VAL A 29 1.29 1.85 3.06
C VAL A 29 2.14 2.82 2.25
N TYR A 30 1.62 3.34 1.13
CA TYR A 30 2.35 4.27 0.27
C TYR A 30 2.66 5.60 0.97
N TYR A 31 1.70 6.16 1.71
CA TYR A 31 1.93 7.37 2.50
C TYR A 31 3.02 7.18 3.55
N THR A 32 3.02 6.04 4.24
CA THR A 32 4.05 5.72 5.24
C THR A 32 5.42 5.59 4.57
N ALA A 33 5.50 4.86 3.45
CA ALA A 33 6.75 4.72 2.70
C ALA A 33 7.29 6.07 2.21
N ALA A 34 6.43 6.94 1.68
CA ALA A 34 6.79 8.27 1.21
C ALA A 34 7.27 9.18 2.35
N GLN A 35 6.53 9.18 3.47
CA GLN A 35 6.80 10.03 4.63
C GLN A 35 8.14 9.71 5.28
N TYR A 36 8.48 8.42 5.39
CA TYR A 36 9.71 7.97 6.04
C TYR A 36 10.80 7.57 5.04
N ASN A 37 10.81 8.17 3.84
CA ASN A 37 11.81 7.86 2.81
C ASN A 37 13.18 8.48 3.07
N HIS A 38 13.90 7.92 4.05
CA HIS A 38 15.20 8.42 4.48
C HIS A 38 16.10 7.24 4.89
N PRO A 39 17.43 7.43 4.94
CA PRO A 39 18.33 6.39 5.43
C PRO A 39 18.00 5.98 6.87
N PRO A 40 18.26 4.71 7.24
CA PRO A 40 18.95 3.70 6.43
C PRO A 40 18.05 2.93 5.46
N ASP A 41 16.73 3.00 5.59
CA ASP A 41 15.83 2.01 4.98
C ASP A 41 15.34 2.37 3.58
N TYR A 42 15.22 3.67 3.25
CA TYR A 42 14.65 4.15 1.97
C TYR A 42 13.40 3.38 1.50
N PRO A 43 12.29 3.37 2.27
CA PRO A 43 11.06 2.64 1.96
C PRO A 43 10.52 2.75 0.53
N VAL A 44 10.69 3.90 -0.13
CA VAL A 44 10.21 4.09 -1.52
C VAL A 44 10.98 3.17 -2.46
N THR A 45 12.30 3.08 -2.29
CA THR A 45 13.17 2.20 -3.06
C THR A 45 12.78 0.74 -2.88
N ILE A 46 12.42 0.33 -1.66
CA ILE A 46 11.95 -1.04 -1.37
C ILE A 46 10.65 -1.33 -2.12
N VAL A 47 9.67 -0.43 -2.03
CA VAL A 47 8.37 -0.59 -2.70
C VAL A 47 8.54 -0.64 -4.21
N CYS A 48 9.27 0.32 -4.79
CA CYS A 48 9.53 0.39 -6.23
C CYS A 48 10.32 -0.83 -6.71
N GLY A 49 11.34 -1.28 -5.98
CA GLY A 49 12.08 -2.49 -6.33
C GLY A 49 11.20 -3.74 -6.38
N GLY A 50 10.19 -3.86 -5.50
CA GLY A 50 9.20 -4.93 -5.58
C GLY A 50 8.28 -4.82 -6.79
N ILE A 51 7.85 -3.61 -7.15
CA ILE A 51 6.99 -3.35 -8.32
C ILE A 51 7.74 -3.63 -9.63
N ASP A 52 8.95 -3.10 -9.75
CA ASP A 52 9.78 -3.19 -10.95
C ASP A 52 10.39 -4.59 -11.13
N GLY A 53 10.58 -5.32 -10.02
CA GLY A 53 11.06 -6.71 -10.02
C GLY A 53 9.97 -7.75 -10.35
N ALA A 54 8.72 -7.35 -10.51
CA ALA A 54 7.64 -8.25 -10.91
C ALA A 54 7.79 -8.68 -12.38
N PRO A 55 7.25 -9.86 -12.77
CA PRO A 55 7.27 -10.31 -14.15
C PRO A 55 6.70 -9.27 -15.13
N SER A 56 7.23 -9.22 -16.35
CA SER A 56 6.82 -8.23 -17.35
C SER A 56 5.33 -8.34 -17.73
N ASP A 57 4.80 -9.56 -17.70
CA ASP A 57 3.41 -9.91 -17.98
C ASP A 57 2.50 -9.84 -16.74
N ALA A 58 3.05 -9.54 -15.56
CA ALA A 58 2.26 -9.37 -14.35
C ALA A 58 1.27 -8.22 -14.52
N SER A 59 0.04 -8.48 -14.09
CA SER A 59 -1.02 -7.47 -13.99
C SER A 59 -0.62 -6.36 -13.03
N ILE A 60 -1.30 -5.21 -13.16
CA ILE A 60 -1.08 -4.08 -12.25
C ILE A 60 -1.32 -4.45 -10.77
N LEU A 61 -2.25 -5.37 -10.49
CA LEU A 61 -2.56 -5.80 -9.12
C LEU A 61 -1.44 -6.67 -8.56
N GLU A 62 -0.89 -7.58 -9.36
CA GLU A 62 0.26 -8.42 -8.99
C GLU A 62 1.50 -7.57 -8.72
N LYS A 63 1.75 -6.52 -9.53
CA LYS A 63 2.85 -5.57 -9.33
C LYS A 63 2.69 -4.79 -8.02
N ILE A 64 1.49 -4.27 -7.75
CA ILE A 64 1.18 -3.59 -6.48
C ILE A 64 1.36 -4.55 -5.29
N PHE A 65 0.91 -5.80 -5.44
CA PHE A 65 1.10 -6.81 -4.40
C PHE A 65 2.58 -7.12 -4.16
N ALA A 66 3.39 -7.24 -5.23
CA ALA A 66 4.84 -7.43 -5.10
C ALA A 66 5.52 -6.28 -4.32
N GLY A 67 5.17 -5.03 -4.63
CA GLY A 67 5.62 -3.86 -3.86
C GLY A 67 5.19 -3.90 -2.38
N LEU A 68 3.96 -4.35 -2.11
CA LEU A 68 3.47 -4.54 -0.75
C LEU A 68 4.25 -5.62 0.01
N VAL A 69 4.54 -6.76 -0.63
CA VAL A 69 5.34 -7.84 -0.05
C VAL A 69 6.76 -7.36 0.26
N ALA A 70 7.38 -6.62 -0.66
CA ALA A 70 8.71 -6.05 -0.45
C ALA A 70 8.75 -5.13 0.78
N TYR A 71 7.76 -4.24 0.93
CA TYR A 71 7.69 -3.32 2.06
C TYR A 71 7.34 -3.98 3.41
N ARG A 72 6.41 -4.95 3.42
CA ARG A 72 5.91 -5.58 4.65
C ARG A 72 6.68 -6.81 5.08
N GLY A 73 7.54 -7.34 4.21
CA GLY A 73 8.11 -8.68 4.32
C GLY A 73 7.09 -9.79 4.01
N ILE A 74 7.57 -11.03 4.08
CA ILE A 74 6.75 -12.23 3.87
C ILE A 74 5.83 -12.42 5.09
N ARG A 75 4.52 -12.48 4.84
CA ARG A 75 3.48 -12.68 5.86
C ARG A 75 2.47 -13.72 5.39
N SER A 76 1.74 -14.31 6.34
CA SER A 76 0.62 -15.22 6.05
C SER A 76 -0.57 -14.47 5.43
N CYS A 77 -0.78 -13.20 5.78
CA CYS A 77 -1.75 -12.29 5.19
C CYS A 77 -1.31 -10.82 5.38
N TYR A 78 -1.90 -9.89 4.62
CA TYR A 78 -1.41 -8.49 4.57
C TYR A 78 -2.42 -7.44 5.03
N VAL A 79 -3.64 -7.54 4.54
CA VAL A 79 -4.72 -6.57 4.80
C VAL A 79 -5.55 -7.05 5.98
N ASN A 80 -6.18 -6.12 6.71
CA ASN A 80 -7.17 -6.37 7.77
C ASN A 80 -6.77 -7.33 8.90
N GLU A 81 -5.47 -7.39 9.19
CA GLU A 81 -4.94 -7.93 10.43
C GLU A 81 -5.48 -7.13 11.64
N PRO A 82 -5.81 -7.76 12.78
CA PRO A 82 -6.17 -7.04 13.99
C PRO A 82 -5.06 -6.06 14.37
N ARG A 83 -5.36 -4.76 14.39
CA ARG A 83 -4.41 -3.71 14.80
C ARG A 83 -4.81 -3.12 16.14
N ASN A 84 -3.84 -2.93 17.02
CA ASN A 84 -3.94 -1.90 18.05
C ASN A 84 -3.86 -0.55 17.33
N ILE A 85 -5.00 0.11 17.17
CA ILE A 85 -5.10 1.38 16.47
C ILE A 85 -4.48 2.45 17.39
N SER A 86 -3.35 3.04 16.98
CA SER A 86 -2.76 4.18 17.68
C SER A 86 -3.48 5.48 17.30
N GLU A 87 -3.50 6.46 18.20
CA GLU A 87 -4.07 7.78 17.94
C GLU A 87 -3.50 8.44 16.68
N THR A 88 -2.23 8.19 16.35
CA THR A 88 -1.60 8.65 15.10
C THR A 88 -2.25 8.10 13.83
N THR A 89 -2.77 6.87 13.83
CA THR A 89 -3.43 6.28 12.66
C THR A 89 -4.77 6.96 12.38
N VAL A 90 -5.48 7.34 13.45
CA VAL A 90 -6.69 8.13 13.33
C VAL A 90 -6.31 9.59 12.97
N GLY A 91 -5.18 10.07 13.54
CA GLY A 91 -4.33 11.24 13.21
C GLY A 91 -4.33 11.68 11.77
N TRP A 92 -3.99 10.71 10.95
CA TRP A 92 -3.81 10.91 9.52
C TRP A 92 -5.14 10.96 8.77
N ARG A 93 -6.18 10.26 9.24
CA ARG A 93 -7.49 10.27 8.56
C ARG A 93 -8.15 11.64 8.60
N TRP A 94 -8.01 12.39 9.69
CA TRP A 94 -8.53 13.77 9.75
C TRP A 94 -7.69 14.76 8.96
N GLN A 95 -6.36 14.63 8.93
CA GLN A 95 -5.52 15.49 8.10
C GLN A 95 -5.78 15.32 6.59
N VAL A 96 -6.01 14.09 6.13
CA VAL A 96 -6.28 13.81 4.70
C VAL A 96 -7.64 14.35 4.24
N ASN A 97 -8.59 14.55 5.16
CA ASN A 97 -9.89 15.14 4.82
C ASN A 97 -9.86 16.68 4.70
N ASP A 98 -8.96 17.37 5.40
CA ASP A 98 -8.84 18.84 5.32
C ASP A 98 -7.60 19.33 4.55
N ALA A 99 -6.60 18.48 4.29
CA ALA A 99 -5.39 18.82 3.55
C ALA A 99 -5.04 17.76 2.49
N PHE A 100 -5.21 18.16 1.23
CA PHE A 100 -4.74 17.50 0.00
C PHE A 100 -5.41 16.18 -0.42
N ILE A 101 -6.39 16.29 -1.33
CA ILE A 101 -6.82 15.20 -2.22
C ILE A 101 -5.70 14.95 -3.25
N TYR A 102 -4.73 14.12 -2.90
CA TYR A 102 -3.83 13.53 -3.89
C TYR A 102 -4.39 12.19 -4.36
N SER A 103 -4.69 12.09 -5.65
CA SER A 103 -4.97 10.81 -6.33
C SER A 103 -3.80 9.84 -6.13
N LEU A 104 -4.07 8.54 -6.01
CA LEU A 104 -3.04 7.49 -5.99
C LEU A 104 -2.04 7.64 -7.15
N SER A 105 -2.51 8.10 -8.33
CA SER A 105 -1.65 8.40 -9.47
C SER A 105 -0.66 9.53 -9.20
N LEU A 106 -1.06 10.56 -8.44
CA LEU A 106 -0.21 11.69 -8.10
C LEU A 106 0.79 11.31 -7.00
N VAL A 107 0.41 10.48 -6.03
CA VAL A 107 1.34 9.89 -5.06
C VAL A 107 2.37 9.02 -5.77
N ILE A 108 1.94 8.10 -6.65
CA ILE A 108 2.85 7.28 -7.44
C ILE A 108 3.75 8.16 -8.33
N THR A 109 3.21 9.18 -8.99
CA THR A 109 3.99 10.10 -9.86
C THR A 109 5.05 10.89 -9.07
N LEU A 110 4.72 11.34 -7.86
CA LEU A 110 5.68 12.01 -6.97
C LEU A 110 6.77 11.05 -6.49
N MET A 111 6.41 9.78 -6.28
CA MET A 111 7.35 8.73 -5.88
C MET A 111 8.29 8.35 -7.04
N THR A 112 7.80 8.31 -8.29
CA THR A 112 8.61 8.00 -9.47
C THR A 112 9.43 9.18 -10.02
N LYS A 113 9.17 10.43 -9.60
CA LYS A 113 9.93 11.62 -10.05
C LYS A 113 11.13 11.97 -9.16
N ARG A 114 11.32 11.28 -8.03
CA ARG A 114 12.45 11.48 -7.12
C ARG A 114 13.37 10.26 -7.00
N GLY A 115 13.18 9.26 -7.86
CA GLY A 115 14.10 8.15 -8.08
C GLY A 115 15.05 8.45 -9.23
#